data_AF-A0A972AFR1-F1
#
_entry.id   AF-A0A972AFR1-F1
#
_cell.length_a   1.000
_cell.length_b   1.000
_cell.length_c   1.000
_cell.angle_alpha   90.00
_cell.angle_beta   90.00
_cell.angle_gamma   90.00
#
_symmetry.space_group_name_H-M   'P 1'
#
loop_
_entity.id
_entity.type
_entity.pdbx_description
1 polymer ?
#
loop_
_entity_poly.entity_id
_entity_poly.type
_entity_poly.pdbx_seq_one_letter_code
_entity_poly.pdbx_strand_id
1 'polypeptide(L)'
;MSAAARNADKTRKTAVDCHAKVGLADDLCFEVAASNLGLIVNAREIIANAIGRELLNMARAGYFKEKPLLVFLDEAHHFLGRNIGSEDSIYRLNAFELIAKEGRKNGLNICLATQRPRDITEGVLSQIGTLIVHRLINDRDREVVERACGDIDRSVASFLPNLKPGEAILVGIDFPIPLTIQIIEPSTPPKSDGPKYQEKWCLDN
;
A
#
# COMPACT_ATOMS: atom_id res chain seq x y z
N MET A 1 4.69 -34.90 54.53
CA MET A 1 4.87 -35.54 53.21
C MET A 1 4.16 -34.72 52.16
N SER A 2 4.96 -34.19 51.23
CA SER A 2 4.66 -33.70 49.88
C SER A 2 3.58 -32.61 49.71
N ALA A 3 4.06 -31.37 49.78
CA ALA A 3 3.69 -30.32 48.85
C ALA A 3 4.44 -30.58 47.53
N ALA A 4 3.73 -30.68 46.40
CA ALA A 4 4.28 -30.46 45.07
C ALA A 4 3.13 -30.42 44.04
N ALA A 5 3.34 -29.64 42.98
CA ALA A 5 2.53 -29.54 41.77
C ALA A 5 1.28 -28.62 41.80
N ARG A 6 1.47 -27.35 42.18
CA ARG A 6 0.71 -26.22 41.60
C ARG A 6 1.63 -25.00 41.47
N ASN A 7 2.49 -25.02 40.45
CA ASN A 7 3.09 -23.83 39.84
C ASN A 7 3.91 -24.25 38.62
N ALA A 8 3.36 -24.03 37.43
CA ALA A 8 4.16 -23.79 36.23
C ALA A 8 3.31 -23.01 35.24
N ASP A 9 3.87 -21.89 34.81
CA ASP A 9 3.54 -21.11 33.63
C ASP A 9 2.36 -20.12 33.65
N LYS A 10 2.56 -19.08 34.46
CA LYS A 10 2.33 -17.69 34.03
C LYS A 10 3.35 -17.31 32.95
N THR A 11 3.04 -17.49 31.68
CA THR A 11 3.76 -16.84 30.58
C THR A 11 2.80 -16.05 29.69
N ARG A 12 2.92 -14.73 29.81
CA ARG A 12 2.66 -13.68 28.80
C ARG A 12 1.50 -13.93 27.83
N LYS A 13 0.31 -13.51 28.25
CA LYS A 13 -0.70 -12.96 27.33
C LYS A 13 -0.20 -11.63 26.76
N THR A 14 0.60 -11.68 25.70
CA THR A 14 0.65 -10.60 24.71
C THR A 14 -0.25 -11.03 23.57
N ALA A 15 -1.56 -10.88 23.77
CA ALA A 15 -2.50 -10.87 22.67
C ALA A 15 -2.23 -9.58 21.90
N VAL A 16 -1.46 -9.67 20.82
CA VAL A 16 -1.46 -8.66 19.77
C VAL A 16 -2.82 -8.81 19.10
N ASP A 17 -3.74 -7.90 19.39
CA ASP A 17 -5.03 -7.82 18.71
C ASP A 17 -4.80 -7.27 17.28
N CYS A 18 -4.20 -8.09 16.42
CA CYS A 18 -4.26 -7.93 14.99
C CYS A 18 -5.64 -8.45 14.55
N HIS A 19 -6.62 -7.56 14.47
CA HIS A 19 -7.90 -7.86 13.82
C HIS A 19 -7.68 -8.03 12.31
N ALA A 20 -7.12 -9.17 11.90
CA ALA A 20 -7.21 -9.64 10.54
C ALA A 20 -8.63 -10.20 10.35
N LYS A 21 -9.56 -9.37 9.86
CA LYS A 21 -10.83 -9.90 9.37
C LYS A 21 -10.57 -10.64 8.05
N VAL A 22 -10.41 -11.96 8.12
CA VAL A 22 -10.48 -12.82 6.93
C VAL A 22 -11.96 -13.00 6.61
N GLY A 23 -12.49 -12.09 5.80
CA GLY A 23 -13.80 -12.24 5.18
C GLY A 23 -13.65 -12.99 3.86
N LEU A 24 -14.08 -14.25 3.80
CA LEU A 24 -14.29 -14.95 2.54
C LEU A 24 -15.64 -14.50 1.98
N ALA A 25 -15.63 -13.42 1.21
CA ALA A 25 -16.72 -13.02 0.34
C ALA A 25 -16.21 -13.03 -1.10
N ASP A 26 -17.09 -13.30 -2.06
CA ASP A 26 -16.80 -13.66 -3.46
C ASP A 26 -16.00 -12.62 -4.30
N ASP A 27 -15.57 -11.50 -3.70
CA ASP A 27 -14.59 -10.56 -4.26
C ASP A 27 -13.46 -10.36 -3.22
N LEU A 28 -12.29 -10.94 -3.51
CA LEU A 28 -11.19 -11.08 -2.56
C LEU A 28 -10.43 -9.76 -2.36
N CYS A 29 -10.93 -8.90 -1.48
CA CYS A 29 -10.22 -7.71 -1.02
C CYS A 29 -9.53 -8.01 0.32
N PHE A 30 -8.19 -8.02 0.34
CA PHE A 30 -7.39 -8.24 1.54
C PHE A 30 -6.90 -6.89 2.09
N GLU A 31 -7.51 -6.42 3.19
CA GLU A 31 -7.13 -5.18 3.85
C GLU A 31 -6.29 -5.47 5.10
N VAL A 32 -5.03 -5.00 5.14
CA VAL A 32 -4.19 -5.04 6.34
C VAL A 32 -4.17 -3.64 6.96
N ALA A 33 -5.12 -3.37 7.85
CA ALA A 33 -5.14 -2.14 8.64
C ALA A 33 -4.20 -2.29 9.86
N ALA A 34 -2.98 -1.75 9.76
CA ALA A 34 -1.96 -1.77 10.81
C ALA A 34 -2.06 -0.58 11.78
N SER A 35 -3.28 -0.13 12.09
CA SER A 35 -3.52 1.10 12.89
C SER A 35 -3.16 0.97 14.38
N ASN A 36 -2.99 -0.25 14.89
CA ASN A 36 -2.82 -0.52 16.32
C ASN A 36 -1.48 -1.18 16.70
N LEU A 37 -0.49 -1.17 15.79
CA LEU A 37 0.86 -1.67 16.07
C LEU A 37 1.64 -0.63 16.89
N GLY A 38 1.45 -0.66 18.20
CA GLY A 38 2.17 0.20 19.14
C GLY A 38 3.67 -0.10 19.22
N LEU A 39 4.46 0.98 19.25
CA LEU A 39 5.81 1.12 19.83
C LEU A 39 6.98 0.25 19.33
N ILE A 40 6.79 -0.74 18.45
CA ILE A 40 7.92 -1.44 17.81
C ILE A 40 8.31 -0.70 16.53
N VAL A 41 9.52 -0.14 16.52
CA VAL A 41 10.09 0.53 15.34
C VAL A 41 10.04 -0.43 14.14
N ASN A 42 9.39 0.01 13.07
CA ASN A 42 9.24 -0.70 11.79
C ASN A 42 8.42 -2.02 11.81
N ALA A 43 7.66 -2.32 12.87
CA ALA A 43 6.90 -3.58 12.93
C ALA A 43 5.85 -3.70 11.81
N ARG A 44 5.20 -2.60 11.45
CA ARG A 44 4.23 -2.56 10.36
C ARG A 44 4.88 -2.99 9.04
N GLU A 45 6.05 -2.46 8.74
CA GLU A 45 6.82 -2.73 7.53
C GLU A 45 7.33 -4.17 7.49
N ILE A 46 7.83 -4.68 8.62
CA ILE A 46 8.30 -6.07 8.73
C ILE A 46 7.15 -7.05 8.51
N ILE A 47 6.01 -6.85 9.17
CA ILE A 47 4.84 -7.73 9.06
C ILE A 47 4.29 -7.70 7.64
N ALA A 48 4.12 -6.51 7.06
CA ALA A 48 3.63 -6.38 5.70
C ALA A 48 4.58 -7.08 4.70
N ASN A 49 5.89 -6.92 4.88
CA ASN A 49 6.87 -7.60 4.04
C ASN A 49 6.84 -9.13 4.20
N ALA A 50 6.63 -9.64 5.42
CA ALA A 50 6.46 -11.08 5.67
C ALA A 50 5.21 -11.63 4.96
N ILE A 51 4.09 -10.92 5.05
CA ILE A 51 2.85 -11.26 4.33
C ILE A 51 3.10 -11.25 2.82
N GLY A 52 3.70 -10.18 2.29
CA GLY A 52 4.03 -10.09 0.87
C GLY A 52 4.93 -11.24 0.40
N ARG A 53 5.90 -11.64 1.23
CA ARG A 53 6.79 -12.78 0.93
C ARG A 53 6.03 -14.08 0.85
N GLU A 54 5.07 -14.31 1.75
CA GLU A 54 4.25 -15.52 1.75
C GLU A 54 3.31 -15.56 0.54
N LEU A 55 2.63 -14.44 0.24
CA LEU A 55 1.80 -14.32 -0.96
C LEU A 55 2.62 -14.61 -2.22
N LEU A 56 3.84 -14.12 -2.29
CA LEU A 56 4.74 -14.39 -3.42
C LEU A 56 5.13 -15.87 -3.54
N ASN A 57 5.38 -16.55 -2.41
CA ASN A 57 5.65 -17.99 -2.40
C ASN A 57 4.44 -18.79 -2.89
N MET A 58 3.24 -18.45 -2.41
CA MET A 58 1.98 -19.05 -2.88
C MET A 58 1.76 -18.81 -4.38
N ALA A 59 2.02 -17.60 -4.87
CA ALA A 59 1.93 -17.27 -6.28
C ALA A 59 2.88 -18.15 -7.12
N ARG A 60 4.14 -18.30 -6.67
CA ARG A 60 5.14 -19.16 -7.33
C ARG A 60 4.76 -20.64 -7.32
N ALA A 61 4.11 -21.11 -6.26
CA ALA A 61 3.55 -22.45 -6.17
C ALA A 61 2.26 -22.64 -7.01
N GLY A 62 1.74 -21.57 -7.63
CA GLY A 62 0.64 -21.64 -8.59
C GLY A 62 -0.76 -21.46 -7.99
N TYR A 63 -0.88 -21.09 -6.71
CA TYR A 63 -2.17 -20.96 -6.02
C TYR A 63 -3.12 -19.93 -6.68
N PHE A 64 -2.58 -18.91 -7.35
CA PHE A 64 -3.38 -17.84 -7.96
C PHE A 64 -3.51 -17.94 -9.49
N LYS A 65 -3.13 -19.08 -10.10
CA LYS A 65 -3.22 -19.24 -11.57
C LYS A 65 -4.67 -19.32 -12.07
N GLU A 66 -5.50 -20.10 -11.39
CA GLU A 66 -6.93 -20.25 -11.74
C GLU A 66 -7.78 -19.10 -11.20
N LYS A 67 -7.39 -18.55 -10.05
CA LYS A 67 -8.05 -17.43 -9.37
C LYS A 67 -7.02 -16.36 -9.02
N PRO A 68 -6.80 -15.36 -9.89
CA PRO A 68 -5.86 -14.28 -9.62
C PRO A 68 -6.20 -13.51 -8.35
N LEU A 69 -5.17 -13.06 -7.64
CA LEU A 69 -5.28 -12.22 -6.44
C LEU A 69 -4.81 -10.80 -6.77
N LEU A 70 -5.57 -9.79 -6.34
CA LEU A 70 -5.17 -8.39 -6.38
C LEU A 70 -4.90 -7.90 -4.94
N VAL A 71 -3.68 -7.44 -4.69
CA VAL A 71 -3.27 -6.88 -3.40
C VAL A 71 -3.31 -5.35 -3.46
N PHE A 72 -4.04 -4.73 -2.54
CA PHE A 72 -4.01 -3.28 -2.37
C PHE A 72 -3.00 -2.91 -1.29
N LEU A 73 -2.06 -2.02 -1.63
CA LEU A 73 -1.08 -1.47 -0.72
C LEU A 73 -1.27 0.03 -0.62
N ASP A 74 -1.96 0.46 0.43
CA ASP A 74 -2.12 1.86 0.77
C ASP A 74 -0.86 2.41 1.45
N GLU A 75 -0.62 3.70 1.28
CA GLU A 75 0.58 4.38 1.80
C GLU A 75 1.87 3.68 1.33
N ALA A 76 1.91 3.25 0.06
CA ALA A 76 2.92 2.34 -0.48
C ALA A 76 4.38 2.81 -0.29
N HIS A 77 4.60 4.13 -0.18
CA HIS A 77 5.91 4.72 0.07
C HIS A 77 6.51 4.36 1.45
N HIS A 78 5.69 3.84 2.37
CA HIS A 78 6.18 3.28 3.63
C HIS A 78 6.84 1.90 3.45
N PHE A 79 6.44 1.14 2.43
CA PHE A 79 6.77 -0.28 2.31
C PHE A 79 7.76 -0.62 1.18
N LEU A 80 8.00 0.30 0.26
CA LEU A 80 8.89 0.12 -0.88
C LEU A 80 10.26 0.76 -0.62
N GLY A 81 11.33 0.18 -1.17
CA GLY A 81 12.70 0.70 -1.04
C GLY A 81 13.27 0.69 0.38
N ARG A 82 12.72 -0.10 1.31
CA ARG A 82 13.12 -0.09 2.73
C ARG A 82 14.18 -1.15 3.04
N ASN A 83 15.16 -0.71 3.82
CA ASN A 83 16.21 -1.53 4.40
C ASN A 83 16.17 -1.35 5.92
N ILE A 84 16.21 -2.46 6.67
CA ILE A 84 16.24 -2.46 8.13
C ILE A 84 17.52 -3.14 8.59
N GLY A 85 18.24 -2.54 9.54
CA GLY A 85 19.41 -3.13 10.19
C GLY A 85 20.58 -2.17 10.31
N SER A 86 21.66 -2.63 10.93
CA SER A 86 22.95 -1.93 11.01
C SER A 86 23.78 -2.14 9.73
N GLU A 87 24.89 -1.42 9.59
CA GLU A 87 25.83 -1.56 8.46
C GLU A 87 26.25 -3.03 8.22
N ASP A 88 26.29 -3.84 9.28
CA ASP A 88 26.68 -5.25 9.24
C ASP A 88 25.55 -6.23 8.87
N SER A 89 24.27 -5.82 8.95
CA SER A 89 23.12 -6.72 8.75
C SER A 89 21.91 -6.05 8.12
N ILE A 90 22.00 -5.75 6.81
CA ILE A 90 20.92 -5.09 6.08
C ILE A 90 19.86 -6.10 5.61
N TYR A 91 18.67 -6.05 6.20
CA TYR A 91 17.49 -6.76 5.75
C TYR A 91 16.69 -5.91 4.76
N ARG A 92 16.60 -6.37 3.52
CA ARG A 92 15.80 -5.70 2.47
C ARG A 92 14.34 -6.11 2.60
N LEU A 93 13.46 -5.14 2.83
CA LEU A 93 12.01 -5.33 2.78
C LEU A 93 11.52 -5.13 1.34
N ASN A 94 11.82 -6.10 0.48
CA ASN A 94 11.60 -6.00 -0.96
C ASN A 94 10.44 -6.87 -1.48
N ALA A 95 9.60 -7.44 -0.60
CA ALA A 95 8.54 -8.35 -1.03
C ALA A 95 7.59 -7.70 -2.04
N PHE A 96 7.14 -6.47 -1.78
CA PHE A 96 6.23 -5.76 -2.69
C PHE A 96 6.90 -5.30 -3.99
N GLU A 97 8.22 -5.02 -3.97
CA GLU A 97 8.97 -4.75 -5.20
C GLU A 97 9.07 -6.00 -6.08
N LEU A 98 9.26 -7.17 -5.48
CA LEU A 98 9.24 -8.44 -6.19
C LEU A 98 7.85 -8.73 -6.72
N ILE A 99 6.79 -8.56 -5.92
CA ILE A 99 5.41 -8.73 -6.41
C ILE A 99 5.14 -7.84 -7.63
N ALA A 100 5.55 -6.57 -7.61
CA ALA A 100 5.38 -5.68 -8.75
C ALA A 100 6.13 -6.17 -10.02
N LYS A 101 7.30 -6.78 -9.85
CA LYS A 101 8.15 -7.24 -10.97
C LYS A 101 7.78 -8.61 -11.54
N GLU A 102 7.43 -9.58 -10.69
CA GLU A 102 7.22 -10.97 -11.09
C GLU A 102 5.82 -11.51 -10.77
N GLY A 103 5.04 -10.84 -9.92
CA GLY A 103 3.74 -11.34 -9.46
C GLY A 103 2.75 -11.57 -10.60
N ARG A 104 2.74 -10.69 -11.62
CA ARG A 104 1.84 -10.75 -12.78
C ARG A 104 1.90 -12.12 -13.49
N LYS A 105 3.09 -12.72 -13.61
CA LYS A 105 3.28 -14.05 -14.24
C LYS A 105 2.54 -15.16 -13.49
N ASN A 106 2.31 -14.96 -12.21
CA ASN A 106 1.82 -15.96 -11.27
C ASN A 106 0.39 -15.67 -10.77
N GLY A 107 -0.33 -14.75 -11.41
CA GLY A 107 -1.69 -14.37 -11.03
C GLY A 107 -1.75 -13.51 -9.76
N LEU A 108 -0.62 -12.95 -9.30
CA LEU A 108 -0.56 -12.05 -8.16
C LEU A 108 -0.35 -10.61 -8.64
N ASN A 109 -1.41 -9.82 -8.66
CA ASN A 109 -1.37 -8.42 -9.05
C ASN A 109 -1.31 -7.51 -7.82
N ILE A 110 -0.83 -6.28 -8.01
CA ILE A 110 -0.71 -5.30 -6.95
C ILE A 110 -1.22 -3.93 -7.42
N CYS A 111 -1.98 -3.27 -6.56
CA CYS A 111 -2.38 -1.88 -6.68
C CYS A 111 -1.67 -1.08 -5.58
N LEU A 112 -0.93 -0.05 -5.98
CA LEU A 112 -0.17 0.80 -5.08
C LEU A 112 -0.88 2.15 -4.98
N ALA A 113 -1.30 2.53 -3.78
CA ALA A 113 -1.85 3.86 -3.50
C ALA A 113 -0.83 4.66 -2.67
N THR A 114 -0.55 5.88 -3.10
CA THR A 114 0.38 6.78 -2.40
C THR A 114 0.11 8.24 -2.79
N GLN A 115 0.25 9.13 -1.80
CA GLN A 115 0.30 10.57 -1.95
C GLN A 115 1.72 11.09 -2.22
N ARG A 116 2.75 10.23 -2.17
CA ARG A 116 4.17 10.57 -2.41
C ARG A 116 4.75 9.72 -3.54
N PRO A 117 4.44 10.03 -4.82
CA PRO A 117 4.91 9.23 -5.95
C PRO A 117 6.45 9.24 -6.07
N ARG A 118 7.12 10.33 -5.70
CA ARG A 118 8.60 10.43 -5.72
C ARG A 118 9.33 9.49 -4.76
N ASP A 119 8.63 9.02 -3.71
CA ASP A 119 9.21 8.12 -2.71
C ASP A 119 9.10 6.64 -3.18
N ILE A 120 8.52 6.40 -4.35
CA ILE A 120 8.44 5.09 -5.01
C ILE A 120 9.64 4.92 -5.95
N THR A 121 10.25 3.75 -5.95
CA THR A 121 11.42 3.48 -6.80
C THR A 121 11.03 3.42 -8.28
N GLU A 122 11.88 3.97 -9.16
CA GLU A 122 11.66 3.93 -10.62
C GLU A 122 11.52 2.49 -11.15
N GLY A 123 12.25 1.56 -10.54
CA GLY A 123 12.17 0.14 -10.87
C GLY A 123 10.83 -0.52 -10.51
N VAL A 124 10.02 0.09 -9.64
CA VAL A 124 8.64 -0.34 -9.39
C VAL A 124 7.67 0.42 -10.30
N LEU A 125 7.83 1.74 -10.42
CA LEU A 125 6.98 2.58 -11.28
C LEU A 125 6.97 2.11 -12.74
N SER A 126 8.13 1.71 -13.27
CA SER A 126 8.25 1.14 -14.64
C SER A 126 7.55 -0.20 -14.86
N GLN A 127 7.12 -0.88 -13.79
CA GLN A 127 6.38 -2.15 -13.88
C GLN A 127 4.87 -1.94 -13.77
N ILE A 128 4.43 -0.72 -13.45
CA ILE A 128 3.01 -0.39 -13.32
C ILE A 128 2.42 -0.21 -14.71
N GLY A 129 1.48 -1.08 -15.07
CA GLY A 129 0.80 -1.04 -16.38
C GLY A 129 -0.34 -0.01 -16.45
N THR A 130 -0.85 0.47 -15.32
CA THR A 130 -1.96 1.42 -15.25
C THR A 130 -1.76 2.38 -14.09
N LEU A 131 -1.87 3.68 -14.37
CA LEU A 131 -1.73 4.77 -13.42
C LEU A 131 -3.02 5.59 -13.40
N ILE A 132 -3.53 5.79 -12.18
CA ILE A 132 -4.64 6.69 -11.89
C ILE A 132 -4.05 7.86 -11.11
N VAL A 133 -3.92 9.00 -11.76
CA VAL A 133 -3.20 10.16 -11.22
C VAL A 133 -4.21 11.25 -10.87
N HIS A 134 -4.34 11.50 -9.58
CA HIS A 134 -5.10 12.64 -9.06
C HIS A 134 -4.31 13.94 -9.16
N ARG A 135 -4.89 15.02 -8.64
CA ARG A 135 -4.26 16.34 -8.60
C ARG A 135 -2.86 16.28 -7.97
N LEU A 136 -1.85 16.68 -8.74
CA LEU A 136 -0.47 16.84 -8.28
C LEU A 136 -0.02 18.28 -8.49
N ILE A 137 0.31 18.96 -7.40
CA ILE A 137 0.75 20.38 -7.41
C ILE A 137 2.27 20.48 -7.51
N ASN A 138 3.01 19.53 -6.94
CA ASN A 138 4.47 19.59 -6.87
C ASN A 138 5.11 19.17 -8.20
N ASP A 139 6.00 20.01 -8.74
CA ASP A 139 6.71 19.77 -9.99
C ASP A 139 7.48 18.45 -10.00
N ARG A 140 8.17 18.12 -8.90
CA ARG A 140 8.98 16.89 -8.79
C ARG A 140 8.11 15.63 -8.81
N ASP A 141 6.92 15.70 -8.20
CA ASP A 141 5.98 14.58 -8.23
C ASP A 141 5.42 14.37 -9.64
N ARG A 142 5.17 15.47 -10.38
CA ARG A 142 4.75 15.41 -11.79
C ARG A 142 5.83 14.83 -12.69
N GLU A 143 7.09 15.23 -12.51
CA GLU A 143 8.23 14.69 -13.27
C GLU A 143 8.43 13.18 -13.05
N VAL A 144 8.13 12.67 -11.86
CA VAL A 144 8.19 11.23 -11.58
C VAL A 144 7.12 10.48 -12.35
N VAL A 145 5.90 11.02 -12.41
CA VAL A 145 4.80 10.43 -13.18
C VAL A 145 5.04 10.53 -14.69
N GLU A 146 5.57 11.65 -15.19
CA GLU A 146 5.95 11.85 -16.60
C GLU A 146 6.95 10.76 -17.03
N ARG A 147 8.01 10.56 -16.22
CA ARG A 147 9.04 9.55 -16.50
C ARG A 147 8.54 8.11 -16.38
N ALA A 148 7.65 7.84 -15.43
CA ALA A 148 7.07 6.51 -15.24
C ALA A 148 6.21 6.08 -16.42
N CYS A 149 5.49 7.02 -17.03
CA CYS A 149 4.52 6.70 -18.07
C CYS A 149 5.12 6.63 -19.47
N GLY A 150 6.25 7.28 -19.76
CA GLY A 150 6.94 7.29 -21.07
C GLY A 150 6.15 7.95 -22.21
N ASP A 151 4.88 7.59 -22.35
CA ASP A 151 3.88 8.00 -23.33
C ASP A 151 2.96 9.13 -22.82
N ILE A 152 3.07 9.55 -21.55
CA ILE A 152 2.42 10.79 -21.11
C ILE A 152 3.09 11.93 -21.85
N ASP A 153 2.36 12.51 -22.81
CA ASP A 153 2.72 13.81 -23.35
C ASP A 153 2.89 14.78 -22.17
N ARG A 154 4.02 15.50 -22.14
CA ARG A 154 4.32 16.53 -21.15
C ARG A 154 3.15 17.52 -20.98
N SER A 155 2.34 17.70 -22.04
CA SER A 155 1.08 18.45 -22.00
C SER A 155 0.09 17.93 -20.93
N VAL A 156 -0.05 16.61 -20.76
CA VAL A 156 -0.97 15.97 -19.81
C VAL A 156 -0.45 16.13 -18.37
N ALA A 157 0.85 15.97 -18.15
CA ALA A 157 1.47 16.25 -16.85
C ALA A 157 1.30 17.72 -16.44
N SER A 158 1.32 18.65 -17.40
CA SER A 158 1.09 20.07 -17.14
C SER A 158 -0.33 20.38 -16.67
N PHE A 159 -1.31 19.51 -16.96
CA PHE A 159 -2.71 19.67 -16.57
C PHE A 159 -3.02 19.11 -15.17
N LEU A 160 -2.18 18.20 -14.64
CA LEU A 160 -2.37 17.59 -13.31
C LEU A 160 -2.63 18.58 -12.15
N PRO A 161 -2.03 19.78 -12.08
CA PRO A 161 -2.32 20.74 -11.02
C PRO A 161 -3.75 21.33 -11.06
N ASN A 162 -4.37 21.31 -12.25
CA ASN A 162 -5.68 21.91 -12.51
C ASN A 162 -6.85 20.96 -12.22
N LEU A 163 -6.58 19.68 -12.01
CA LEU A 163 -7.60 18.70 -11.64
C LEU A 163 -8.32 19.12 -10.36
N LYS A 164 -9.64 18.99 -10.35
CA LYS A 164 -10.48 19.23 -9.18
C LYS A 164 -10.54 17.99 -8.29
N PRO A 165 -10.94 18.13 -7.01
CA PRO A 165 -11.28 16.97 -6.18
C PRO A 165 -12.27 16.05 -6.89
N GLY A 166 -11.98 14.75 -6.91
CA GLY A 166 -12.76 13.75 -7.64
C GLY A 166 -12.36 13.58 -9.10
N GLU A 167 -11.55 14.46 -9.70
CA GLU A 167 -11.00 14.24 -11.04
C GLU A 167 -9.67 13.46 -10.97
N ALA A 168 -9.42 12.63 -11.97
CA ALA A 168 -8.16 11.91 -12.16
C ALA A 168 -7.85 11.73 -13.64
N ILE A 169 -6.59 11.51 -13.96
CA ILE A 169 -6.14 11.08 -15.29
C ILE A 169 -5.78 9.60 -15.23
N LEU A 170 -6.36 8.83 -16.12
CA LEU A 170 -6.09 7.42 -16.33
C LEU A 170 -5.13 7.25 -17.50
N VAL A 171 -4.02 6.56 -17.25
CA VAL A 171 -2.97 6.26 -18.23
C VAL A 171 -2.55 4.80 -18.08
N GLY A 172 -2.19 4.15 -19.16
CA GLY A 172 -1.65 2.80 -19.10
C GLY A 172 -1.46 2.18 -20.46
N ILE A 173 -0.84 1.00 -20.47
CA ILE A 173 -0.52 0.25 -21.70
C ILE A 173 -1.75 -0.10 -22.55
N ASP A 174 -2.92 -0.20 -21.91
CA ASP A 174 -4.19 -0.53 -22.56
C ASP A 174 -4.97 0.72 -23.02
N PHE A 175 -4.44 1.92 -22.75
CA PHE A 175 -5.07 3.20 -23.10
C PHE A 175 -4.23 3.96 -24.13
N PRO A 176 -4.69 4.09 -25.38
CA PRO A 176 -3.91 4.76 -26.43
C PRO A 176 -3.76 6.27 -26.21
N ILE A 177 -4.63 6.87 -25.39
CA ILE A 177 -4.58 8.27 -24.99
C ILE A 177 -4.91 8.40 -23.49
N PRO A 178 -4.33 9.39 -22.79
CA PRO A 178 -4.74 9.70 -21.41
C PRO A 178 -6.21 10.09 -21.32
N LEU A 179 -6.94 9.49 -20.38
CA LEU A 179 -8.36 9.74 -20.16
C LEU A 179 -8.57 10.54 -18.88
N THR A 180 -9.26 11.67 -18.97
CA THR A 180 -9.71 12.39 -17.76
C THR A 180 -11.02 11.77 -17.29
N ILE A 181 -11.05 11.32 -16.04
CA ILE A 181 -12.19 10.62 -15.42
C ILE A 181 -12.66 11.34 -14.16
N GLN A 182 -13.95 11.20 -13.84
CA GLN A 182 -14.53 11.62 -12.57
C GLN A 182 -14.75 10.38 -11.69
N ILE A 183 -14.14 10.38 -10.52
CA ILE A 183 -14.35 9.36 -9.50
C ILE A 183 -15.67 9.64 -8.78
N ILE A 184 -16.51 8.61 -8.75
CA ILE A 184 -17.80 8.65 -8.05
C ILE A 184 -17.54 8.43 -6.56
N GLU A 185 -18.20 9.22 -5.72
CA GLU A 185 -18.09 9.04 -4.27
C GLU A 185 -18.59 7.65 -3.84
N PRO A 186 -17.87 6.97 -2.94
CA PRO A 186 -18.27 5.65 -2.48
C PRO A 186 -19.57 5.74 -1.66
N SER A 187 -20.43 4.73 -1.79
CA SER A 187 -21.68 4.63 -1.01
C SER A 187 -21.42 4.57 0.49
N THR A 188 -20.27 4.02 0.90
CA THR A 188 -19.78 4.02 2.27
C THR A 188 -18.48 4.82 2.32
N PRO A 189 -18.49 6.07 2.82
CA PRO A 189 -17.30 6.90 2.85
C PRO A 189 -16.27 6.38 3.87
N PRO A 190 -14.96 6.54 3.60
CA PRO A 190 -13.93 6.22 4.56
C PRO A 190 -14.03 7.12 5.79
N LYS A 191 -13.62 6.60 6.95
CA LYS A 191 -13.48 7.39 8.18
C LYS A 191 -12.23 8.26 8.08
N SER A 192 -12.31 9.36 7.36
CA SER A 192 -11.18 10.26 7.06
C SER A 192 -11.24 11.60 7.79
N ASP A 193 -12.28 11.86 8.58
CA ASP A 193 -12.46 13.14 9.26
C ASP A 193 -11.29 13.42 10.23
N GLY A 194 -10.56 14.49 9.93
CA GLY A 194 -9.56 15.04 10.84
C GLY A 194 -10.21 15.59 12.12
N PRO A 195 -9.44 15.75 13.20
CA PRO A 195 -9.97 16.38 14.40
C PRO A 195 -10.41 17.80 14.07
N LYS A 196 -11.61 18.17 14.54
CA LYS A 196 -12.16 19.51 14.38
C LYS A 196 -11.45 20.52 15.28
N TYR A 197 -10.29 21.00 14.83
CA TYR A 197 -9.42 21.89 15.60
C TYR A 197 -10.13 23.16 16.07
N GLN A 198 -10.94 23.77 15.20
CA GLN A 198 -11.68 25.00 15.52
C GLN A 198 -12.66 24.83 16.69
N GLU A 199 -13.33 23.67 16.80
CA GLU A 199 -14.24 23.39 17.91
C GLU A 199 -13.45 23.07 19.19
N LYS A 200 -12.32 22.36 19.08
CA LYS A 200 -11.57 21.86 20.24
C LYS A 200 -10.64 22.89 20.88
N TRP A 201 -10.10 23.84 20.12
CA TRP A 201 -9.18 24.85 20.65
C TRP A 201 -9.89 26.11 21.18
N CYS A 202 -11.18 26.28 20.89
CA CYS A 202 -11.98 27.38 21.44
C CYS A 202 -12.46 27.14 22.87
N LEU A 203 -12.19 25.97 23.48
CA LEU A 203 -12.63 25.62 24.84
C LEU A 203 -11.67 26.09 25.96
N ASP A 204 -10.62 26.84 25.62
CA ASP A 204 -9.62 27.35 26.59
C ASP A 204 -9.74 28.88 26.85
N ASN A 205 -10.91 29.50 26.63
CA ASN A 205 -11.17 30.91 27.01
C ASN A 205 -12.33 31.05 28.01
#